data_AF-A0A7X9DV16-F1
#
_entry.id   AF-A0A7X9DV16-F1
#
_cell.length_a   1.000
_cell.length_b   1.000
_cell.length_c   1.000
_cell.angle_alpha   90.00
_cell.angle_beta   90.00
_cell.angle_gamma   90.00
#
_symmetry.space_group_name_H-M   'P 1'
#
loop_
_entity.id
_entity.type
_entity.pdbx_description
1 polymer ?
#
loop_
_entity_poly.entity_id
_entity_poly.type
_entity_poly.pdbx_seq_one_letter_code
_entity_poly.pdbx_strand_id
1 'polypeptide(L)'
;MADPSEAYHLERQSFFSLLLSHHTVDRWHLCYRFRVGGQDVALCARCLGIVPAMILTLVVGQLTGRWPAWAEWGILMLLPLPAVLDWATTTVSGKPERKNWVRTLTGAGLGMGIGGALHVNSYALLNEPVSAQFLYIVSSVFLVRLWVYFRVNLKRAREARARLRNRPTLLEYIQKSDERR
;
A
#
# COMPACT_ATOMS: atom_id res chain seq x y z
N MET A 1 8.37 30.83 -8.37
CA MET A 1 9.18 30.26 -7.27
C MET A 1 8.18 29.71 -6.27
N ALA A 2 8.17 28.40 -6.05
CA ALA A 2 7.32 27.81 -5.00
C ALA A 2 7.83 28.28 -3.63
N ASP A 3 6.93 28.68 -2.76
CA ASP A 3 7.21 29.15 -1.41
C ASP A 3 7.87 28.01 -0.59
N PRO A 4 9.06 28.22 0.00
CA PRO A 4 9.70 27.23 0.87
C PRO A 4 8.82 26.82 2.07
N SER A 5 7.80 27.61 2.43
CA SER A 5 6.85 27.28 3.51
C SER A 5 5.91 26.11 3.16
N GLU A 6 5.58 25.92 1.88
CA GLU A 6 4.68 24.85 1.42
C GLU A 6 5.32 23.45 1.57
N ALA A 7 6.65 23.40 1.59
CA ALA A 7 7.42 22.16 1.80
C ALA A 7 7.63 21.81 3.28
N TYR A 8 7.29 22.71 4.21
CA TYR A 8 7.57 22.57 5.64
C TYR A 8 6.32 22.31 6.51
N HIS A 9 5.14 22.20 5.91
CA HIS A 9 3.94 21.65 6.55
C HIS A 9 3.91 20.11 6.51
N LEU A 10 5.05 19.47 6.76
CA LEU A 10 5.04 18.15 7.39
C LEU A 10 4.55 18.37 8.83
N GLU A 11 3.25 18.58 8.95
CA GLU A 11 2.51 18.67 10.20
C GLU A 11 3.01 17.54 11.09
N ARG A 12 3.53 17.91 12.27
CA ARG A 12 4.21 17.02 13.20
C ARG A 12 3.21 15.93 13.61
N GLN A 13 3.15 14.85 12.83
CA GLN A 13 2.19 13.78 13.04
C GLN A 13 2.52 13.17 14.40
N SER A 14 1.56 13.19 15.32
CA SER A 14 1.77 12.60 16.63
C SER A 14 2.09 11.11 16.46
N PHE A 15 2.91 10.56 17.34
CA PHE A 15 3.24 9.13 17.32
C PHE A 15 1.98 8.25 17.26
N PHE A 16 0.95 8.60 18.02
CA PHE A 16 -0.34 7.90 18.01
C PHE A 16 -1.05 8.00 16.66
N SER A 17 -1.05 9.17 16.02
CA SER A 17 -1.62 9.34 14.69
C SER A 17 -0.88 8.50 13.65
N LEU A 18 0.46 8.38 13.74
CA LEU A 18 1.24 7.51 12.88
C LEU A 18 0.96 6.03 13.15
N LEU A 19 0.80 5.64 14.41
CA LEU A 19 0.46 4.25 14.79
C LEU A 19 -0.91 3.82 14.24
N LEU A 20 -1.90 4.72 14.31
CA LEU A 20 -3.29 4.47 13.89
C LEU A 20 -3.48 4.51 12.37
N SER A 21 -2.80 5.44 11.69
CA SER A 21 -2.91 5.60 10.23
C SER A 21 -1.93 4.73 9.47
N HIS A 22 -0.77 4.38 10.06
CA HIS A 22 0.38 3.77 9.38
C HIS A 22 0.76 4.50 8.08
N HIS A 23 0.37 5.77 7.96
CA HIS A 23 0.43 6.54 6.75
C HIS A 23 0.86 7.95 7.09
N THR A 24 1.71 8.50 6.25
CA THR A 24 2.08 9.91 6.28
C THR A 24 0.86 10.78 5.96
N VAL A 25 0.89 12.05 6.37
CA VAL A 25 -0.23 13.00 6.24
C VAL A 25 -0.73 13.13 4.79
N ASP A 26 0.16 13.07 3.79
CA ASP A 26 -0.19 13.08 2.36
C ASP A 26 -1.08 11.90 1.93
N ARG A 27 -1.12 10.83 2.72
CA ARG A 27 -1.90 9.61 2.47
C ARG A 27 -3.12 9.46 3.36
N TRP A 28 -3.50 10.48 4.12
CA TRP A 28 -4.71 10.41 4.97
C TRP A 28 -6.01 10.26 4.17
N HIS A 29 -6.01 10.50 2.87
CA HIS A 29 -7.14 10.17 1.99
C HIS A 29 -7.47 8.65 1.95
N LEU A 30 -6.54 7.79 2.38
CA LEU A 30 -6.73 6.34 2.54
C LEU A 30 -7.32 5.96 3.91
N CYS A 31 -7.53 6.94 4.79
CA CYS A 31 -7.93 6.75 6.19
C CYS A 31 -9.32 7.31 6.46
N TYR A 32 -10.00 6.78 7.48
CA TYR A 32 -11.11 7.48 8.11
C TYR A 32 -10.54 8.59 9.00
N ARG A 33 -11.00 9.83 8.79
CA ARG A 33 -10.57 10.99 9.55
C ARG A 33 -11.64 11.39 10.54
N PHE A 34 -11.22 11.69 11.75
CA PHE A 34 -12.09 12.15 12.84
C PHE A 34 -11.31 13.11 13.73
N ARG A 35 -12.04 13.95 14.47
CA ARG A 35 -11.45 14.94 15.39
C ARG A 35 -11.77 14.53 16.82
N VAL A 36 -10.75 14.31 17.64
CA VAL A 36 -10.86 13.92 19.06
C VAL A 36 -10.12 14.94 19.89
N GLY A 37 -10.81 15.61 20.81
CA GLY A 37 -10.19 16.61 21.69
C GLY A 37 -9.49 17.75 20.95
N GLY A 38 -10.00 18.15 19.78
CA GLY A 38 -9.39 19.17 18.92
C GLY A 38 -8.23 18.68 18.04
N GLN A 39 -7.80 17.41 18.17
CA GLN A 39 -6.75 16.81 17.34
C GLN A 39 -7.34 16.01 16.19
N ASP A 40 -6.76 16.14 15.00
CA ASP A 40 -7.09 15.33 13.84
C ASP A 40 -6.41 13.95 13.97
N VAL A 41 -7.21 12.89 13.93
CA VAL A 41 -6.76 11.50 13.97
C VAL A 41 -7.21 10.78 12.70
N ALA A 42 -6.33 9.94 12.18
CA ALA A 42 -6.59 9.14 10.98
C ALA A 42 -6.44 7.64 11.31
N LEU A 43 -7.46 6.86 10.98
CA LEU A 43 -7.42 5.39 11.07
C LEU A 43 -7.30 4.79 9.68
N CYS A 44 -6.30 3.94 9.46
CA CYS A 44 -6.16 3.24 8.19
C CYS A 44 -7.42 2.41 7.92
N ALA A 45 -8.12 2.72 6.83
CA ALA A 45 -9.36 2.03 6.49
C ALA A 45 -9.14 0.52 6.30
N ARG A 46 -7.98 0.14 5.74
CA ARG A 46 -7.64 -1.28 5.55
C ARG A 46 -7.31 -1.98 6.88
N CYS A 47 -6.51 -1.37 7.75
CA CYS A 47 -6.19 -1.97 9.06
C CYS A 47 -7.44 -2.15 9.92
N LEU A 48 -8.40 -1.22 9.81
CA LEU A 48 -9.71 -1.35 10.47
C LEU A 48 -10.47 -2.60 10.02
N GLY A 49 -10.24 -3.09 8.80
CA GLY A 49 -10.75 -4.39 8.35
C GLY A 49 -9.86 -5.56 8.78
N ILE A 50 -8.54 -5.46 8.56
CA ILE A 50 -7.58 -6.55 8.78
C ILE A 50 -7.60 -7.02 10.24
N VAL A 51 -7.41 -6.09 11.19
CA VAL A 51 -7.19 -6.44 12.59
C VAL A 51 -8.39 -7.17 13.22
N PRO A 52 -9.63 -6.64 13.16
CA PRO A 52 -10.75 -7.35 13.78
C PRO A 52 -11.07 -8.65 13.05
N ALA A 53 -10.97 -8.71 11.72
CA ALA A 53 -11.24 -9.94 10.97
C ALA A 53 -10.19 -11.03 11.26
N MET A 54 -8.90 -10.66 11.37
CA MET A 54 -7.83 -11.56 11.75
C MET A 54 -8.07 -12.17 13.14
N ILE A 55 -8.36 -11.34 14.14
CA ILE A 55 -8.64 -11.80 15.50
C ILE A 55 -9.87 -12.71 15.51
N LEU A 56 -10.96 -12.28 14.85
CA LEU A 56 -12.20 -13.05 14.81
C LEU A 56 -11.99 -14.41 14.15
N THR A 57 -11.35 -14.46 12.98
CA THR A 57 -11.10 -15.70 12.27
C THR A 57 -10.19 -16.63 13.05
N LEU A 58 -9.15 -16.10 13.72
CA LEU A 58 -8.29 -16.89 14.59
C LEU A 58 -9.08 -17.50 15.75
N VAL A 59 -9.87 -16.69 16.47
CA VAL A 59 -10.68 -17.15 17.61
C VAL A 59 -11.69 -18.20 17.17
N VAL A 60 -12.45 -17.95 16.09
CA VAL A 60 -13.41 -18.92 15.54
C VAL A 60 -12.71 -20.21 15.12
N GLY A 61 -11.54 -20.11 14.49
CA GLY A 61 -10.72 -21.28 14.15
C GLY A 61 -10.36 -22.09 15.39
N GLN A 62 -9.80 -21.46 16.42
CA GLN A 62 -9.44 -22.15 17.66
C GLN A 62 -10.64 -22.83 18.35
N LEU A 63 -11.83 -22.23 18.28
CA LEU A 63 -13.06 -22.79 18.84
C LEU A 63 -13.67 -23.93 17.99
N THR A 64 -13.45 -23.92 16.68
CA THR A 64 -14.02 -24.90 15.74
C THR A 64 -13.09 -26.08 15.44
N GLY A 65 -11.81 -25.97 15.78
CA GLY A 65 -10.82 -27.03 15.58
C GLY A 65 -10.29 -27.07 14.13
N ARG A 66 -9.83 -28.24 13.68
CA ARG A 66 -9.20 -28.40 12.36
C ARG A 66 -10.20 -28.13 11.25
N TRP A 67 -9.80 -27.33 10.25
CA TRP A 67 -10.65 -27.04 9.11
C TRP A 67 -10.56 -28.13 8.04
N PRO A 68 -11.63 -28.34 7.25
CA PRO A 68 -11.53 -29.15 6.06
C PRO A 68 -10.66 -28.45 5.00
N ALA A 69 -9.91 -29.23 4.20
CA ALA A 69 -8.95 -28.70 3.23
C ALA A 69 -9.53 -27.64 2.29
N TRP A 70 -10.78 -27.78 1.83
CA TRP A 70 -11.42 -26.79 0.97
C TRP A 70 -11.56 -25.42 1.65
N ALA A 71 -11.80 -25.38 2.96
CA ALA A 71 -11.94 -24.15 3.73
C ALA A 71 -10.58 -23.49 3.94
N GLU A 72 -9.53 -24.28 4.20
CA GLU A 72 -8.16 -23.78 4.26
C GLU A 72 -7.78 -23.07 2.95
N TRP A 73 -7.93 -23.76 1.80
CA TRP A 73 -7.62 -23.17 0.49
C TRP A 73 -8.49 -21.95 0.17
N GLY A 74 -9.80 -22.03 0.42
CA GLY A 74 -10.72 -20.93 0.12
C GLY A 74 -10.43 -19.68 0.94
N ILE A 75 -10.30 -19.82 2.27
CA ILE A 75 -10.06 -18.70 3.18
C ILE A 75 -8.67 -18.10 2.95
N LEU A 76 -7.64 -18.93 2.79
CA LEU A 76 -6.26 -18.44 2.68
C LEU A 76 -5.97 -17.81 1.31
N MET A 77 -6.55 -18.32 0.22
CA MET A 77 -6.22 -17.83 -1.13
C MET A 77 -7.24 -16.83 -1.68
N LEU A 78 -8.54 -17.06 -1.48
CA LEU A 78 -9.58 -16.24 -2.14
C LEU A 78 -9.88 -14.96 -1.38
N LEU A 79 -9.96 -15.01 -0.04
CA LEU A 79 -10.34 -13.83 0.75
C LEU A 79 -9.29 -12.70 0.74
N PRO A 80 -7.97 -12.97 0.72
CA PRO A 80 -6.96 -11.92 0.56
C PRO A 80 -6.94 -11.27 -0.82
N LEU A 81 -7.42 -11.96 -1.87
CA LEU A 81 -7.27 -11.54 -3.26
C LEU A 81 -7.81 -10.13 -3.54
N PRO A 82 -9.03 -9.76 -3.14
CA PRO A 82 -9.53 -8.40 -3.32
C PRO A 82 -8.64 -7.31 -2.71
N ALA A 83 -8.05 -7.56 -1.53
CA ALA A 83 -7.17 -6.59 -0.86
C ALA A 83 -5.82 -6.44 -1.56
N VAL A 84 -5.26 -7.54 -2.07
CA VAL A 84 -4.03 -7.53 -2.87
C VAL A 84 -4.25 -6.76 -4.17
N LEU A 85 -5.38 -6.99 -4.86
CA LEU A 85 -5.72 -6.25 -6.08
C LEU A 85 -5.96 -4.76 -5.81
N ASP A 86 -6.71 -4.42 -4.76
CA ASP A 86 -6.93 -3.03 -4.35
C ASP A 86 -5.62 -2.32 -3.99
N TRP A 87 -4.71 -3.02 -3.31
CA TRP A 87 -3.38 -2.51 -3.01
C TRP A 87 -2.52 -2.31 -4.25
N ALA A 88 -2.47 -3.31 -5.13
CA ALA A 88 -1.64 -3.29 -6.33
C ALA A 88 -2.04 -2.12 -7.23
N THR A 89 -3.33 -1.99 -7.50
CA THR A 89 -3.89 -0.90 -8.30
C THR A 89 -3.65 0.48 -7.68
N THR A 90 -3.85 0.62 -6.36
CA THR A 90 -3.55 1.87 -5.62
C THR A 90 -2.06 2.23 -5.73
N THR A 91 -1.19 1.24 -5.62
CA THR A 91 0.27 1.43 -5.68
C THR A 91 0.73 1.83 -7.08
N VAL A 92 0.10 1.27 -8.12
CA VAL A 92 0.42 1.58 -9.53
C VAL A 92 -0.16 2.92 -9.97
N SER A 93 -1.37 3.30 -9.51
CA SER A 93 -2.01 4.56 -9.90
C SER A 93 -1.53 5.78 -9.10
N GLY A 94 -1.08 5.58 -7.86
CA GLY A 94 -0.59 6.65 -6.98
C GLY A 94 -1.68 7.55 -6.37
N LYS A 95 -2.89 7.57 -6.92
CA LYS A 95 -4.09 8.21 -6.35
C LYS A 95 -5.35 7.41 -6.71
N PRO A 96 -5.90 6.60 -5.79
CA PRO A 96 -7.10 5.81 -6.08
C PRO A 96 -8.40 6.54 -5.74
N GLU A 97 -9.36 6.56 -6.67
CA GLU A 97 -10.75 7.02 -6.47
C GLU A 97 -11.64 6.01 -5.72
N ARG A 98 -11.05 5.10 -4.94
CA ARG A 98 -11.84 4.10 -4.19
C ARG A 98 -12.33 4.66 -2.85
N LYS A 99 -13.55 4.27 -2.47
CA LYS A 99 -14.16 4.62 -1.18
C LYS A 99 -13.50 3.83 -0.04
N ASN A 100 -13.33 4.45 1.13
CA ASN A 100 -12.67 3.82 2.27
C ASN A 100 -13.37 2.56 2.78
N TRP A 101 -14.70 2.48 2.71
CA TRP A 101 -15.43 1.27 3.11
C TRP A 101 -15.07 0.04 2.26
N VAL A 102 -14.72 0.22 0.99
CA VAL A 102 -14.23 -0.87 0.13
C VAL A 102 -12.87 -1.36 0.62
N ARG A 103 -12.00 -0.45 1.08
CA ARG A 103 -10.70 -0.80 1.67
C ARG A 103 -10.85 -1.55 2.98
N THR A 104 -11.84 -1.18 3.78
CA THR A 104 -12.20 -1.89 5.01
C THR A 104 -12.69 -3.29 4.69
N LEU A 105 -13.61 -3.45 3.72
CA LEU A 105 -14.17 -4.74 3.34
C LEU A 105 -13.11 -5.68 2.75
N THR A 106 -12.31 -5.18 1.80
CA THR A 106 -11.20 -5.95 1.23
C THR A 106 -10.12 -6.25 2.28
N GLY A 107 -9.85 -5.30 3.17
CA GLY A 107 -8.99 -5.48 4.33
C GLY A 107 -9.49 -6.58 5.27
N ALA A 108 -10.80 -6.69 5.50
CA ALA A 108 -11.39 -7.79 6.27
C ALA A 108 -11.12 -9.13 5.61
N GLY A 109 -11.26 -9.27 4.29
CA GLY A 109 -10.90 -10.50 3.57
C GLY A 109 -9.42 -10.89 3.75
N LEU A 110 -8.50 -9.92 3.66
CA LEU A 110 -7.08 -10.16 3.97
C LEU A 110 -6.88 -10.55 5.44
N GLY A 111 -7.57 -9.89 6.37
CA GLY A 111 -7.56 -10.23 7.79
C GLY A 111 -8.00 -11.67 8.05
N MET A 112 -9.10 -12.10 7.43
CA MET A 112 -9.56 -13.50 7.51
C MET A 112 -8.51 -14.47 6.99
N GLY A 113 -7.87 -14.16 5.86
CA GLY A 113 -6.78 -15.01 5.34
C GLY A 113 -5.58 -15.10 6.28
N ILE A 114 -5.17 -13.99 6.92
CA ILE A 114 -4.06 -13.99 7.90
C ILE A 114 -4.46 -14.75 9.16
N GLY A 115 -5.64 -14.49 9.72
CA GLY A 115 -6.16 -15.19 10.89
C GLY A 115 -6.32 -16.69 10.65
N GLY A 116 -6.80 -17.06 9.46
CA GLY A 116 -6.89 -18.45 9.03
C GLY A 116 -5.51 -19.11 8.94
N ALA A 117 -4.51 -18.43 8.38
CA ALA A 117 -3.16 -18.97 8.31
C ALA A 117 -2.53 -19.15 9.71
N LEU A 118 -2.75 -18.21 10.63
CA LEU A 118 -2.31 -18.37 12.03
C LEU A 118 -2.96 -19.58 12.69
N HIS A 119 -4.26 -19.78 12.47
CA HIS A 119 -4.97 -20.94 12.98
C HIS A 119 -4.47 -22.25 12.37
N VAL A 120 -4.34 -22.34 11.05
CA VAL A 120 -3.83 -23.55 10.36
C VAL A 120 -2.42 -23.90 10.84
N ASN A 121 -1.53 -22.91 10.98
CA ASN A 121 -0.19 -23.11 11.53
C ASN A 121 -0.19 -23.63 12.97
N SER A 122 -1.25 -23.42 13.76
CA SER A 122 -1.31 -23.93 15.13
C SER A 122 -1.46 -25.46 15.20
N TYR A 123 -1.85 -26.12 14.10
CA TYR A 123 -1.98 -27.59 14.04
C TYR A 123 -1.29 -28.24 12.83
N ALA A 124 -0.86 -27.47 11.83
CA ALA A 124 -0.15 -27.92 10.63
C ALA A 124 0.80 -26.81 10.15
N LEU A 125 1.97 -26.71 10.78
CA LEU A 125 2.98 -25.70 10.50
C LEU A 125 3.43 -25.76 9.03
N LEU A 126 3.34 -24.63 8.32
CA LEU A 126 3.78 -24.47 6.93
C LEU A 126 3.23 -25.53 5.96
N ASN A 127 1.97 -25.96 6.16
CA ASN A 127 1.30 -26.83 5.21
C ASN A 127 1.15 -26.17 3.83
N GLU A 128 0.69 -26.94 2.84
CA GLU A 128 0.59 -26.47 1.45
C GLU A 128 -0.24 -25.16 1.30
N PRO A 129 -1.46 -25.02 1.85
CA PRO A 129 -2.23 -23.77 1.81
C PRO A 129 -1.50 -22.56 2.39
N VAL A 130 -0.89 -22.70 3.58
CA VAL A 130 -0.16 -21.62 4.25
C VAL A 130 1.04 -21.19 3.41
N SER A 131 1.81 -22.15 2.92
CA SER A 131 2.98 -21.89 2.07
C SER A 131 2.58 -21.23 0.76
N ALA A 132 1.50 -21.70 0.13
CA ALA A 132 0.94 -21.10 -1.08
C ALA A 132 0.49 -19.65 -0.84
N GLN A 133 -0.20 -19.37 0.26
CA GLN A 133 -0.61 -18.01 0.61
C GLN A 133 0.59 -17.10 0.81
N PHE A 134 1.61 -17.54 1.57
CA PHE A 134 2.82 -16.76 1.80
C PHE A 134 3.52 -16.41 0.48
N LEU A 135 3.75 -17.40 -0.39
CA LEU A 135 4.34 -17.20 -1.70
C LEU A 135 3.50 -16.26 -2.56
N TYR A 136 2.19 -16.43 -2.57
CA TYR A 136 1.25 -15.57 -3.30
C TYR A 136 1.33 -14.10 -2.86
N ILE A 137 1.32 -13.82 -1.56
CA ILE A 137 1.39 -12.44 -1.04
C ILE A 137 2.76 -11.83 -1.34
N VAL A 138 3.85 -12.55 -1.05
CA VAL A 138 5.22 -12.06 -1.25
C VAL A 138 5.49 -11.80 -2.74
N SER A 139 5.15 -12.75 -3.61
CA SER A 139 5.32 -12.59 -5.06
C SER A 139 4.49 -11.42 -5.60
N SER A 140 3.24 -11.27 -5.16
CA SER A 140 2.39 -10.14 -5.54
C SER A 140 3.02 -8.80 -5.17
N VAL A 141 3.53 -8.67 -3.93
CA VAL A 141 4.21 -7.45 -3.48
C VAL A 141 5.46 -7.18 -4.30
N PHE A 142 6.29 -8.20 -4.50
CA PHE A 142 7.52 -8.09 -5.29
C PHE A 142 7.24 -7.64 -6.72
N LEU A 143 6.30 -8.29 -7.42
CA LEU A 143 5.96 -7.99 -8.81
C LEU A 143 5.43 -6.56 -8.97
N VAL A 144 4.54 -6.12 -8.08
CA VAL A 144 4.00 -4.74 -8.12
C VAL A 144 5.10 -3.71 -7.89
N ARG A 145 5.99 -3.95 -6.91
CA ARG A 145 7.10 -3.05 -6.61
C ARG A 145 8.09 -2.97 -7.76
N LEU A 146 8.44 -4.12 -8.34
CA LEU A 146 9.31 -4.23 -9.50
C LEU A 146 8.72 -3.46 -10.69
N TRP A 147 7.43 -3.65 -10.96
CA TRP A 147 6.71 -2.91 -12.00
C TRP A 147 6.76 -1.40 -11.80
N VAL A 148 6.46 -0.91 -10.59
CA VAL A 148 6.51 0.52 -10.28
C VAL A 148 7.93 1.08 -10.43
N TYR A 149 8.94 0.34 -9.95
CA TYR A 149 10.35 0.71 -10.11
C TYR A 149 10.72 0.91 -11.58
N PHE A 150 10.41 -0.07 -12.44
CA PHE A 150 10.68 0.03 -13.87
C PHE A 150 9.89 1.17 -14.51
N ARG A 151 8.60 1.33 -14.20
CA ARG A 151 7.77 2.40 -14.77
C ARG A 151 8.34 3.80 -14.45
N VAL A 152 8.75 4.03 -13.20
CA VAL A 152 9.31 5.32 -12.76
C VAL A 152 10.67 5.56 -13.41
N ASN A 153 11.55 4.56 -13.45
CA ASN A 153 12.87 4.70 -14.07
C ASN A 153 12.79 4.91 -15.58
N LEU A 154 11.88 4.22 -16.28
CA LEU A 154 11.64 4.43 -17.70
C LEU A 154 11.14 5.86 -17.97
N LYS A 155 10.24 6.40 -17.13
CA LYS A 155 9.78 7.79 -17.25
C LYS A 155 10.95 8.77 -17.07
N ARG A 156 11.76 8.61 -16.03
CA ARG A 156 12.95 9.44 -15.77
C ARG A 156 13.96 9.37 -16.90
N ALA A 157 14.22 8.18 -17.45
CA ALA A 157 15.12 8.00 -18.58
C ALA A 157 14.62 8.73 -19.84
N ARG A 158 13.30 8.69 -20.11
CA ARG A 158 12.68 9.44 -21.22
C ARG A 158 12.80 10.94 -21.02
N GLU A 159 12.52 11.44 -19.81
CA GLU A 159 12.67 12.86 -19.48
C GLU A 159 14.12 13.34 -19.58
N ALA A 160 15.07 12.54 -19.10
CA ALA A 160 16.51 12.83 -19.22
C ALA A 160 16.94 12.88 -20.70
N ARG A 161 16.52 11.92 -21.52
CA ARG A 161 16.78 11.93 -22.97
C ARG A 161 16.16 13.15 -23.66
N ALA A 162 14.94 13.54 -23.28
CA ALA A 162 14.29 14.74 -23.82
C ALA A 162 15.03 16.03 -23.43
N ARG A 163 15.52 16.13 -22.18
CA ARG A 163 16.36 17.26 -21.73
C ARG A 163 17.70 17.32 -22.47
N LEU A 164 18.32 16.18 -22.74
CA LEU A 164 19.57 16.12 -23.52
C LEU A 164 19.34 16.51 -24.98
N ARG A 165 18.22 16.10 -25.58
CA ARG A 165 17.87 16.50 -26.95
C ARG A 165 17.59 18.00 -27.08
N ASN A 166 17.01 18.61 -26.06
CA ASN A 166 16.69 20.03 -26.04
C ASN A 166 17.80 20.89 -25.40
N ARG A 167 18.98 20.32 -25.14
CA ARG A 167 20.11 21.12 -24.63
C ARG A 167 20.64 21.96 -25.79
N PRO A 168 20.81 23.29 -25.59
CA PRO A 168 21.42 24.12 -26.61
C PRO A 168 22.83 23.61 -26.90
N THR A 169 23.22 23.69 -28.17
CA THR A 169 24.58 23.34 -28.58
C THR A 169 25.57 24.36 -27.99
N LEU A 170 26.85 23.98 -27.90
CA LEU A 170 27.89 24.89 -27.38
C LEU A 170 27.93 26.20 -28.18
N LEU A 171 27.70 26.13 -29.50
CA LEU A 171 27.63 27.27 -30.41
C LEU A 171 26.46 28.21 -30.06
N GLU A 172 25.25 27.68 -29.85
CA GLU A 172 24.10 28.47 -29.42
C GLU A 172 24.34 29.14 -28.05
N TYR A 173 25.08 28.47 -27.16
CA TYR A 173 25.42 29.03 -25.86
C TYR A 173 26.38 30.22 -25.98
N ILE A 174 27.38 30.14 -26.88
CA ILE A 174 28.35 31.20 -27.16
C ILE A 174 27.67 32.40 -27.82
N GLN A 175 26.84 32.19 -28.86
CA GLN A 175 26.10 33.26 -29.51
C GLN A 175 25.21 34.03 -28.50
N LYS A 176 24.50 33.29 -27.65
CA LYS A 176 23.64 33.89 -26.62
C LYS A 176 24.41 34.59 -25.48
N SER A 177 25.71 34.30 -25.30
CA SER A 177 26.54 35.07 -24.36
C SER A 177 27.06 36.36 -24.97
N ASP A 178 27.33 36.35 -26.27
CA ASP A 178 27.81 37.53 -26.99
C ASP A 178 26.68 38.56 -27.18
N GLU A 179 25.45 38.13 -27.45
CA GLU A 179 24.26 39.01 -27.50
C GLU A 179 23.92 39.70 -26.17
N ARG A 180 24.49 39.23 -25.05
CA ARG A 180 24.25 39.78 -23.70
C ARG A 180 25.35 40.73 -23.23
N ARG A 181 26.40 40.94 -24.01
CA ARG A 181 27.44 41.94 -23.78
C ARG A 181 27.14 43.21 -24.57
#